data_AF-A0A5N6E098-F1
#
_entry.id   AF-A0A5N6E098-F1
#
_cell.length_a   1.000
_cell.length_b   1.000
_cell.length_c   1.000
_cell.angle_alpha   90.00
_cell.angle_beta   90.00
_cell.angle_gamma   90.00
#
_symmetry.space_group_name_H-M   'P 1'
#
loop_
_entity.id
_entity.type
_entity.pdbx_description
1 polymer ?
#
loop_
_entity_poly.entity_id
_entity_poly.type
_entity_poly.pdbx_seq_one_letter_code
_entity_poly.pdbx_strand_id
1 'polypeptide(L)'
;MADDPITYSEIDLFPVDIIVEPKFKGDIFIGVDVLMFISYASIEIEYRLEICPITAAHRSGVSHIFYSTLAFEGNCEKTSVSYLHTAIREGLHSDLFSVYLAMFDPRHPVEEITIPHSGSGPGIAWAKRDELGKATAQTIVLYIEKPEIFRLMNQVLLLSRSEVLCLKEIVQVLRRVIGKHRMIREDSADEYASLPQVRNAFTYHGVNLAKEYTTCWEILRREPVRFETTVRGMLDS
;
A
#
# COMPACT_ATOMS: atom_id res chain seq x y z
N MET A 1 12.34 14.64 -26.55
CA MET A 1 11.31 15.66 -26.30
C MET A 1 11.02 15.59 -24.82
N ALA A 2 11.28 16.65 -24.08
CA ALA A 2 10.87 16.73 -22.69
C ALA A 2 9.38 17.09 -22.71
N ASP A 3 8.54 16.30 -22.06
CA ASP A 3 7.13 16.61 -21.92
C ASP A 3 6.99 17.93 -21.16
N ASP A 4 6.14 18.84 -21.66
CA ASP A 4 5.83 20.08 -20.96
C ASP A 4 5.23 19.75 -19.58
N PRO A 5 5.62 20.46 -18.51
CA PRO A 5 5.09 20.20 -17.19
C PRO A 5 3.59 20.50 -17.16
N ILE A 6 2.80 19.51 -16.72
CA ILE A 6 1.35 19.67 -16.45
C ILE A 6 1.17 20.89 -15.53
N THR A 7 0.48 21.91 -16.02
CA THR A 7 0.12 23.08 -15.22
C THR A 7 -1.11 22.77 -14.39
N TYR A 8 -1.16 23.22 -13.13
CA TYR A 8 -2.30 23.01 -12.21
C TYR A 8 -3.67 23.46 -12.76
N SER A 9 -3.72 24.23 -13.85
CA SER A 9 -4.95 24.63 -14.54
C SER A 9 -5.69 23.49 -15.25
N GLU A 10 -5.06 22.33 -15.42
CA GLU A 10 -5.67 21.14 -16.04
C GLU A 10 -6.21 20.15 -14.99
N ILE A 11 -6.15 20.51 -13.70
CA ILE A 11 -6.59 19.67 -12.59
C ILE A 11 -7.79 20.32 -11.91
N ASP A 12 -8.96 19.71 -12.06
CA ASP A 12 -10.15 20.06 -11.30
C ASP A 12 -10.12 19.38 -9.93
N LEU A 13 -10.22 20.17 -8.86
CA LEU A 13 -10.24 19.68 -7.48
C LEU A 13 -11.66 19.76 -6.92
N PHE A 14 -12.16 18.60 -6.46
CA PHE A 14 -13.46 18.48 -5.83
C PHE A 14 -13.29 18.14 -4.34
N PRO A 15 -13.62 19.04 -3.40
CA PRO A 15 -13.57 18.73 -1.98
C PRO A 15 -14.72 17.79 -1.61
N VAL A 16 -14.41 16.54 -1.33
CA VAL A 16 -15.39 15.51 -0.95
C VAL A 16 -14.84 14.69 0.21
N ASP A 17 -15.65 14.52 1.25
CA ASP A 17 -15.37 13.57 2.33
C ASP A 17 -16.09 12.25 2.06
N ILE A 18 -15.33 11.26 1.60
CA ILE A 18 -15.81 9.91 1.24
C ILE A 18 -16.35 9.16 2.47
N ILE A 19 -15.95 9.54 3.69
CA ILE A 19 -16.30 8.86 4.94
C ILE A 19 -17.53 9.49 5.58
N VAL A 20 -17.61 10.82 5.61
CA VAL A 20 -18.66 11.57 6.33
C VAL A 20 -19.91 11.80 5.48
N GLU A 21 -19.78 11.86 4.15
CA GLU A 21 -20.90 12.08 3.24
C GLU A 21 -21.17 10.84 2.36
N PRO A 22 -21.76 9.76 2.91
CA PRO A 22 -21.99 8.51 2.17
C PRO A 22 -22.97 8.69 0.99
N LYS A 23 -23.71 9.80 0.94
CA LYS A 23 -24.58 10.15 -0.18
C LYS A 23 -23.75 10.69 -1.35
N PHE A 24 -22.98 9.81 -1.97
CA PHE A 24 -22.45 10.05 -3.32
C PHE A 24 -23.63 10.34 -4.26
N LYS A 25 -23.87 11.63 -4.53
CA LYS A 25 -24.54 12.00 -5.77
C LYS A 25 -23.55 11.64 -6.87
N GLY A 26 -23.95 10.78 -7.81
CA GLY A 26 -23.08 10.32 -8.91
C GLY A 26 -22.44 11.46 -9.72
N ASP A 27 -22.92 12.68 -9.52
CA ASP A 27 -22.44 13.95 -10.05
C ASP A 27 -20.91 14.10 -10.06
N ILE A 28 -20.16 13.63 -9.06
CA ILE A 28 -18.69 13.80 -9.01
C ILE A 28 -17.92 12.99 -10.04
N PHE A 29 -18.56 11.94 -10.58
CA PHE A 29 -17.97 11.08 -11.61
C PHE A 29 -18.51 11.41 -13.00
N ILE A 30 -19.39 12.41 -13.14
CA ILE A 30 -19.91 12.82 -14.44
C ILE A 30 -18.76 13.40 -15.28
N GLY A 31 -18.59 12.87 -16.49
CA GLY A 31 -17.51 13.27 -17.39
C GLY A 31 -16.15 12.61 -17.07
N VAL A 32 -16.10 11.69 -16.10
CA VAL A 32 -14.91 10.88 -15.83
C VAL A 32 -14.98 9.60 -16.68
N ASP A 33 -14.05 9.43 -17.61
CA ASP A 33 -13.97 8.21 -18.42
C ASP A 33 -13.28 7.07 -17.66
N VAL A 34 -12.17 7.37 -16.96
CA VAL A 34 -11.36 6.40 -16.23
C VAL A 34 -11.13 6.85 -14.79
N LEU A 35 -11.36 5.96 -13.83
CA LEU A 35 -11.17 6.23 -12.41
C LEU A 35 -9.95 5.49 -11.86
N MET A 36 -9.03 6.21 -11.22
CA MET A 36 -8.01 5.64 -10.33
C MET A 36 -8.47 5.79 -8.88
N PHE A 37 -8.82 4.68 -8.24
CA PHE A 37 -9.30 4.64 -6.86
C PHE A 37 -8.19 4.12 -5.92
N ILE A 38 -7.84 4.93 -4.92
CA ILE A 38 -6.87 4.58 -3.88
C ILE A 38 -7.60 4.69 -2.54
N SER A 39 -7.74 3.57 -1.81
CA SER A 39 -8.30 3.61 -0.47
C SER A 39 -7.19 3.70 0.58
N TYR A 40 -7.36 4.61 1.55
CA TYR A 40 -6.45 4.68 2.69
C TYR A 40 -6.81 3.57 3.69
N ALA A 41 -5.79 2.84 4.18
CA ALA A 41 -5.96 1.92 5.28
C ALA A 41 -5.95 2.70 6.61
N SER A 42 -7.11 3.25 6.98
CA SER A 42 -7.29 3.72 8.36
C SER A 42 -7.43 2.52 9.30
N ILE A 43 -6.87 2.62 10.50
CA ILE A 43 -7.05 1.66 11.61
C ILE A 43 -8.54 1.60 12.04
N GLU A 44 -9.30 2.63 11.70
CA GLU A 44 -10.76 2.71 11.85
C GLU A 44 -11.45 1.96 10.70
N ILE A 45 -11.45 0.62 10.77
CA ILE A 45 -12.06 -0.28 9.78
C ILE A 45 -13.59 -0.10 9.71
N GLU A 46 -14.22 0.46 10.74
CA GLU A 46 -15.69 0.49 10.91
C GLU A 46 -16.45 1.37 9.91
N TYR A 47 -15.79 2.26 9.17
CA TYR A 47 -16.46 3.15 8.19
C TYR A 47 -16.47 2.62 6.74
N ARG A 48 -16.05 1.37 6.49
CA ARG A 48 -15.78 0.89 5.12
C ARG A 48 -16.98 0.49 4.28
N LEU A 49 -18.21 0.54 4.78
CA LEU A 49 -19.38 0.01 4.09
C LEU A 49 -20.54 0.96 4.39
N GLU A 50 -21.04 1.72 3.41
CA GLU A 50 -22.39 1.38 2.90
C GLU A 50 -22.75 1.93 1.51
N ILE A 51 -21.90 2.69 0.81
CA ILE A 51 -22.10 3.02 -0.62
C ILE A 51 -20.76 2.91 -1.33
N CYS A 52 -20.55 1.84 -2.10
CA CYS A 52 -19.28 1.58 -2.77
C CYS A 52 -19.01 2.65 -3.85
N PRO A 53 -17.92 3.46 -3.75
CA PRO A 53 -17.55 4.45 -4.76
C PRO A 53 -17.46 3.87 -6.17
N ILE A 54 -17.12 2.58 -6.28
CA ILE A 54 -17.09 1.81 -7.53
C ILE A 54 -18.47 1.75 -8.18
N THR A 55 -19.52 1.49 -7.41
CA THR A 55 -20.91 1.43 -7.92
C THR A 55 -21.39 2.82 -8.37
N ALA A 56 -21.02 3.88 -7.64
CA ALA A 56 -21.35 5.25 -8.02
C ALA A 56 -20.64 5.66 -9.32
N ALA A 57 -19.34 5.38 -9.43
CA ALA A 57 -18.54 5.61 -10.63
C ALA A 57 -19.13 4.92 -11.86
N HIS A 58 -19.48 3.63 -11.73
CA HIS A 58 -20.10 2.88 -12.82
C HIS A 58 -21.46 3.47 -13.24
N ARG A 59 -22.29 3.91 -12.28
CA ARG A 59 -23.58 4.55 -12.58
C ARG A 59 -23.44 5.88 -13.32
N SER A 60 -22.31 6.56 -13.16
CA SER A 60 -22.02 7.83 -13.83
C SER A 60 -21.35 7.69 -15.18
N GLY A 61 -21.10 6.45 -15.65
CA GLY A 61 -20.57 6.18 -16.98
C GLY A 61 -19.06 5.96 -17.06
N VAL A 62 -18.37 5.82 -15.92
CA VAL A 62 -16.94 5.47 -15.90
C VAL A 62 -16.72 4.13 -16.61
N SER A 63 -15.88 4.12 -17.65
CA SER A 63 -15.67 2.98 -18.53
C SER A 63 -14.73 1.93 -17.94
N HIS A 64 -13.82 2.35 -17.06
CA HIS A 64 -12.89 1.44 -16.38
C HIS A 64 -12.38 2.01 -15.06
N ILE A 65 -12.18 1.10 -14.09
CA ILE A 65 -11.74 1.45 -12.74
C ILE A 65 -10.41 0.75 -12.44
N PHE A 66 -9.38 1.54 -12.19
CA PHE A 66 -8.13 1.08 -11.58
C PHE A 66 -8.26 1.20 -10.07
N TYR A 67 -7.91 0.14 -9.34
CA TYR A 67 -7.97 0.12 -7.89
C TYR A 67 -6.62 -0.26 -7.32
N SER A 68 -6.02 0.61 -6.49
CA SER A 68 -4.74 0.30 -5.83
C SER A 68 -4.96 -0.30 -4.43
N THR A 69 -4.19 -1.34 -4.14
CA THR A 69 -4.06 -1.99 -2.82
C THR A 69 -2.61 -2.27 -2.51
N LEU A 70 -2.21 -2.23 -1.24
CA LEU A 70 -0.91 -2.75 -0.82
C LEU A 70 -0.85 -4.27 -1.03
N ALA A 71 0.31 -4.80 -1.44
CA ALA A 71 0.54 -6.23 -1.69
C ALA A 71 0.61 -7.10 -0.41
N PHE A 72 0.07 -6.65 0.72
CA PHE A 72 -0.04 -7.45 1.93
C PHE A 72 -1.34 -8.26 1.89
N GLU A 73 -1.18 -9.58 2.00
CA GLU A 73 -2.19 -10.60 2.29
C GLU A 73 -3.66 -10.19 2.04
N GLY A 74 -4.18 -10.65 0.91
CA GLY A 74 -5.60 -10.58 0.58
C GLY A 74 -5.88 -11.51 -0.59
N ASN A 75 -6.72 -12.52 -0.39
CA ASN A 75 -7.26 -13.28 -1.49
C ASN A 75 -8.32 -12.39 -2.14
N CYS A 76 -8.15 -12.01 -3.42
CA CYS A 76 -9.23 -11.38 -4.18
C CYS A 76 -10.22 -12.49 -4.58
N GLU A 77 -10.81 -13.17 -3.60
CA GLU A 77 -11.94 -14.03 -3.85
C GLU A 77 -13.14 -13.15 -4.15
N LYS A 78 -13.36 -12.98 -5.45
CA LYS A 78 -14.62 -12.63 -6.13
C LYS A 78 -15.61 -11.88 -5.22
N THR A 79 -15.37 -10.59 -4.99
CA THR A 79 -16.50 -9.71 -4.73
C THR A 79 -17.35 -9.67 -6.00
N SER A 80 -18.57 -10.13 -5.85
CA SER A 80 -19.55 -10.55 -6.85
C SER A 80 -20.16 -9.41 -7.66
N VAL A 81 -19.36 -8.45 -8.12
CA VAL A 81 -19.83 -7.37 -8.97
C VAL A 81 -18.97 -7.28 -10.22
N SER A 82 -19.58 -7.57 -11.37
CA SER A 82 -18.95 -7.72 -12.68
C SER A 82 -18.56 -6.38 -13.32
N TYR A 83 -17.87 -5.51 -12.59
CA TYR A 83 -17.39 -4.24 -13.15
C TYR A 83 -16.02 -4.45 -13.80
N LEU A 84 -15.83 -3.84 -14.98
CA LEU A 84 -14.54 -3.80 -15.68
C LEU A 84 -13.52 -3.06 -14.83
N HIS A 85 -12.53 -3.78 -14.30
CA HIS A 85 -11.54 -3.20 -13.40
C HIS A 85 -10.14 -3.77 -13.62
N THR A 86 -9.14 -3.05 -13.13
CA THR A 86 -7.78 -3.57 -12.97
C THR A 86 -7.35 -3.31 -11.53
N ALA A 87 -7.04 -4.37 -10.79
CA ALA A 87 -6.50 -4.24 -9.45
C ALA A 87 -4.98 -4.09 -9.53
N ILE A 88 -4.43 -3.02 -8.99
CA ILE A 88 -3.00 -2.75 -8.89
C ILE A 88 -2.56 -3.11 -7.47
N ARG A 89 -1.69 -4.10 -7.34
CA ARG A 89 -1.01 -4.42 -6.09
C ARG A 89 0.33 -3.72 -6.07
N GLU A 90 0.54 -2.84 -5.10
CA GLU A 90 1.80 -2.11 -4.98
C GLU A 90 2.72 -2.79 -3.97
N GLY A 91 4.01 -2.87 -4.32
CA GLY A 91 5.07 -3.10 -3.34
C GLY A 91 5.08 -2.00 -2.28
N LEU A 92 5.56 -2.33 -1.09
CA LEU A 92 5.61 -1.39 0.01
C LEU A 92 6.50 -0.20 -0.35
N HIS A 93 6.01 1.00 -0.07
CA HIS A 93 6.70 2.23 -0.43
C HIS A 93 8.06 2.30 0.28
N SER A 94 9.13 2.40 -0.49
CA SER A 94 10.51 2.31 0.01
C SER A 94 10.85 3.41 1.02
N ASP A 95 10.17 4.56 0.94
CA ASP A 95 10.33 5.69 1.85
C ASP A 95 9.61 5.50 3.19
N LEU A 96 8.76 4.48 3.33
CA LEU A 96 8.16 4.07 4.61
C LEU A 96 9.06 3.13 5.42
N PHE A 97 10.27 2.82 4.95
CA PHE A 97 11.20 1.92 5.65
C PHE A 97 11.47 2.32 7.11
N SER A 98 11.47 3.63 7.41
CA SER A 98 11.73 4.16 8.75
C SER A 98 10.66 3.74 9.75
N VAL A 99 9.40 3.62 9.31
CA VAL A 99 8.27 3.18 10.15
C VAL A 99 8.51 1.76 10.68
N TYR A 100 9.04 0.88 9.84
CA TYR A 100 9.39 -0.51 10.20
C TYR A 100 10.74 -0.65 10.91
N LEU A 101 11.46 0.45 11.09
CA LEU A 101 12.73 0.53 11.81
C LEU A 101 12.64 1.51 13.00
N ALA A 102 11.49 1.52 13.69
CA ALA A 102 11.26 2.34 14.88
C ALA A 102 11.48 3.86 14.66
N MET A 103 10.91 4.38 13.57
CA MET A 103 11.03 5.79 13.16
C MET A 103 12.48 6.23 12.95
N PHE A 104 13.31 5.34 12.42
CA PHE A 104 14.71 5.61 12.15
C PHE A 104 14.91 6.84 11.22
N ASP A 105 15.66 7.85 11.68
CA ASP A 105 16.04 9.01 10.88
C ASP A 105 17.45 8.81 10.26
N PRO A 106 17.57 8.65 8.93
CA PRO A 106 18.87 8.49 8.29
C PRO A 106 19.81 9.69 8.46
N ARG A 107 19.27 10.89 8.77
CA ARG A 107 20.06 12.11 9.02
C ARG A 107 20.63 12.16 10.44
N HIS A 108 20.02 11.44 11.38
CA HIS A 108 20.44 11.35 12.78
C HIS A 108 20.69 9.89 13.18
N PRO A 109 21.74 9.28 12.63
CA PRO A 109 21.93 7.85 12.69
C PRO A 109 22.29 7.31 14.08
N VAL A 110 21.54 6.32 14.54
CA VAL A 110 21.84 5.52 15.75
C VAL A 110 22.63 4.23 15.43
N GLU A 111 23.37 3.70 16.40
CA GLU A 111 24.14 2.45 16.27
C GLU A 111 23.24 1.20 16.30
N GLU A 112 22.11 1.27 16.99
CA GLU A 112 21.22 0.14 17.18
C GLU A 112 19.77 0.55 16.94
N ILE A 113 19.02 -0.30 16.23
CA ILE A 113 17.60 -0.11 15.92
C ILE A 113 16.82 -1.15 16.72
N THR A 114 16.00 -0.69 17.65
CA THR A 114 15.19 -1.55 18.54
C THR A 114 13.78 -1.71 17.98
N ILE A 115 13.41 -2.93 17.58
CA ILE A 115 12.09 -3.26 17.02
C ILE A 115 11.59 -4.60 17.58
N PRO A 116 10.28 -4.90 17.56
CA PRO A 116 9.72 -6.14 18.09
C PRO A 116 9.87 -7.34 17.15
N HIS A 117 11.01 -7.42 16.46
CA HIS A 117 11.29 -8.41 15.42
C HIS A 117 12.80 -8.52 15.15
N SER A 118 13.30 -9.73 14.89
CA SER A 118 14.71 -9.98 14.51
C SER A 118 15.17 -9.29 13.21
N GLY A 119 14.22 -8.77 12.44
CA GLY A 119 14.40 -8.20 11.10
C GLY A 119 14.60 -9.23 9.99
N SER A 120 14.66 -10.51 10.31
CA SER A 120 14.80 -11.61 9.34
C SER A 120 13.42 -12.10 8.90
N GLY A 121 13.26 -12.52 7.65
CA GLY A 121 11.98 -13.01 7.12
C GLY A 121 12.07 -13.30 5.62
N PRO A 122 10.95 -13.69 4.97
CA PRO A 122 10.92 -14.04 3.55
C PRO A 122 11.21 -12.86 2.60
N GLY A 123 11.28 -11.65 3.13
CA GLY A 123 11.51 -10.42 2.38
C GLY A 123 10.22 -9.72 2.01
N ILE A 124 10.32 -8.41 1.80
CA ILE A 124 9.22 -7.55 1.40
C ILE A 124 9.55 -7.01 0.01
N ALA A 125 8.57 -6.98 -0.89
CA ALA A 125 8.71 -6.32 -2.17
C ALA A 125 8.58 -4.81 -1.98
N TRP A 126 9.68 -4.08 -2.12
CA TRP A 126 9.72 -2.63 -1.96
C TRP A 126 9.63 -1.92 -3.31
N ALA A 127 9.02 -0.75 -3.35
CA ALA A 127 8.91 0.07 -4.56
C ALA A 127 8.98 1.56 -4.24
N LYS A 128 9.61 2.35 -5.13
CA LYS A 128 9.65 3.81 -4.99
C LYS A 128 8.30 4.39 -5.42
N ARG A 129 7.75 5.30 -4.62
CA ARG A 129 6.44 5.93 -4.89
C ARG A 129 6.33 6.56 -6.28
N ASP A 130 7.35 7.28 -6.73
CA ASP A 130 7.35 7.91 -8.06
C ASP A 130 7.30 6.87 -9.20
N GLU A 131 7.97 5.73 -9.01
CA GLU A 131 7.99 4.64 -9.99
C GLU A 131 6.62 3.95 -10.05
N LEU A 132 5.98 3.74 -8.90
CA LEU A 132 4.61 3.24 -8.82
C LEU A 132 3.63 4.18 -9.52
N GLY A 133 3.70 5.49 -9.23
CA GLY A 133 2.87 6.50 -9.89
C GLY A 133 3.04 6.50 -11.41
N LYS A 134 4.30 6.45 -11.88
CA LYS A 134 4.61 6.35 -13.32
C LYS A 134 4.06 5.07 -13.95
N ALA A 135 4.28 3.91 -13.33
CA ALA A 135 3.82 2.63 -13.86
C ALA A 135 2.28 2.55 -13.89
N THR A 136 1.61 3.07 -12.88
CA THR A 136 0.14 3.20 -12.85
C THR A 136 -0.34 4.11 -13.98
N ALA A 137 0.25 5.30 -14.14
CA ALA A 137 -0.12 6.22 -15.23
C ALA A 137 0.08 5.59 -16.61
N GLN A 138 1.20 4.90 -16.84
CA GLN A 138 1.45 4.17 -18.09
C GLN A 138 0.44 3.06 -18.33
N THR A 139 -0.02 2.39 -17.28
CA THR A 139 -1.06 1.35 -17.39
C THR A 139 -2.42 1.96 -17.77
N ILE A 140 -2.76 3.13 -17.20
CA ILE A 140 -3.96 3.89 -17.57
C ILE A 140 -3.89 4.35 -19.03
N VAL A 141 -2.76 4.92 -19.45
CA VAL A 141 -2.55 5.34 -20.86
C VAL A 141 -2.68 4.15 -21.80
N LEU A 142 -2.12 2.99 -21.46
CA LEU A 142 -2.26 1.78 -22.26
C LEU A 142 -3.73 1.36 -22.45
N TYR A 143 -4.55 1.48 -21.41
CA TYR A 143 -5.98 1.23 -21.50
C TYR A 143 -6.68 2.26 -22.41
N ILE A 144 -6.39 3.55 -22.24
CA ILE A 144 -7.04 4.63 -22.99
C ILE A 144 -6.69 4.56 -24.48
N GLU A 145 -5.40 4.39 -24.80
CA GLU A 145 -4.93 4.42 -26.18
C GLU A 145 -5.22 3.13 -26.96
N LYS A 146 -5.25 1.98 -26.26
CA LYS A 146 -5.31 0.64 -26.88
C LYS A 146 -6.24 -0.32 -26.11
N PRO A 147 -7.52 0.05 -25.91
CA PRO A 147 -8.45 -0.77 -25.12
C PRO A 147 -8.65 -2.18 -25.70
N GLU A 148 -8.57 -2.34 -27.02
CA GLU A 148 -8.80 -3.59 -27.74
C GLU A 148 -7.73 -4.67 -27.47
N ILE A 149 -6.53 -4.28 -27.05
CA ILE A 149 -5.45 -5.21 -26.67
C ILE A 149 -5.12 -5.15 -25.18
N PHE A 150 -5.90 -4.42 -24.38
CA PHE A 150 -5.65 -4.27 -22.95
C PHE A 150 -5.94 -5.56 -22.18
N ARG A 151 -4.88 -6.33 -21.89
CA ARG A 151 -4.97 -7.67 -21.27
C ARG A 151 -5.18 -7.67 -19.76
N LEU A 152 -5.17 -6.50 -19.12
CA LEU A 152 -5.30 -6.38 -17.65
C LEU A 152 -6.76 -6.16 -17.21
N MET A 153 -7.70 -6.36 -18.13
CA MET A 153 -9.12 -6.33 -17.84
C MET A 153 -9.50 -7.46 -16.87
N ASN A 154 -10.07 -7.08 -15.72
CA ASN A 154 -10.39 -7.95 -14.59
C ASN A 154 -9.20 -8.77 -14.09
N GLN A 155 -7.99 -8.21 -14.20
CA GLN A 155 -6.75 -8.81 -13.72
C GLN A 155 -6.18 -8.06 -12.53
N VAL A 156 -5.28 -8.74 -11.83
CA VAL A 156 -4.42 -8.15 -10.81
C VAL A 156 -3.03 -7.91 -11.42
N LEU A 157 -2.56 -6.67 -11.41
CA LEU A 157 -1.21 -6.27 -11.78
C LEU A 157 -0.39 -6.02 -10.52
N LEU A 158 0.74 -6.73 -10.34
CA LEU A 158 1.71 -6.42 -9.29
C LEU A 158 2.72 -5.40 -9.80
N LEU A 159 2.80 -4.25 -9.14
CA LEU A 159 3.83 -3.23 -9.33
C LEU A 159 4.80 -3.27 -8.15
N SER A 160 5.92 -3.94 -8.33
CA SER A 160 7.01 -3.98 -7.35
C SER A 160 8.36 -4.08 -8.05
N ARG A 161 9.45 -3.90 -7.31
CA ARG A 161 10.76 -4.35 -7.79
C ARG A 161 10.81 -5.88 -7.83
N SER A 162 11.71 -6.42 -8.65
CA SER A 162 11.97 -7.86 -8.75
C SER A 162 12.66 -8.45 -7.52
N GLU A 163 13.32 -7.60 -6.73
CA GLU A 163 14.04 -7.98 -5.51
C GLU A 163 13.14 -7.79 -4.29
N VAL A 164 13.14 -8.78 -3.41
CA VAL A 164 12.56 -8.69 -2.06
C VAL A 164 13.66 -8.49 -1.04
N LEU A 165 13.43 -7.64 -0.04
CA LEU A 165 14.37 -7.38 1.05
C LEU A 165 13.67 -7.50 2.39
N CYS A 166 14.26 -8.26 3.32
CA CYS A 166 13.87 -8.21 4.72
C CYS A 166 14.46 -6.98 5.42
N LEU A 167 13.98 -6.66 6.63
CA LEU A 167 14.44 -5.48 7.37
C LEU A 167 15.94 -5.53 7.67
N LYS A 168 16.50 -6.73 7.90
CA LYS A 168 17.94 -6.90 8.11
C LYS A 168 18.75 -6.54 6.88
N GLU A 169 18.27 -6.88 5.68
CA GLU A 169 18.91 -6.52 4.42
C GLU A 169 18.76 -5.02 4.13
N ILE A 170 17.64 -4.40 4.51
CA ILE A 170 17.49 -2.93 4.47
C ILE A 170 18.53 -2.28 5.38
N VAL A 171 18.74 -2.78 6.59
CA VAL A 171 19.78 -2.26 7.49
C VAL A 171 21.18 -2.43 6.88
N GLN A 172 21.44 -3.50 6.13
CA GLN A 172 22.69 -3.65 5.36
C GLN A 172 22.82 -2.62 4.22
N VAL A 173 21.73 -2.31 3.51
CA VAL A 173 21.70 -1.22 2.52
C VAL A 173 22.01 0.11 3.21
N LEU A 174 21.33 0.43 4.32
CA LEU A 174 21.55 1.65 5.09
C LEU A 174 22.99 1.75 5.62
N ARG A 175 23.57 0.64 6.06
CA ARG A 175 24.97 0.57 6.49
C ARG A 175 25.93 0.91 5.35
N ARG A 176 25.68 0.41 4.14
CA ARG A 176 26.50 0.71 2.95
C ARG A 176 26.41 2.18 2.54
N VAL A 177 25.23 2.78 2.61
CA VAL A 177 24.98 4.15 2.13
C VAL A 177 25.39 5.21 3.15
N ILE A 178 25.00 5.04 4.42
CA ILE A 178 25.15 6.08 5.46
C ILE A 178 26.48 5.90 6.24
N GLY A 179 27.06 4.69 6.24
CA GLY A 179 28.14 4.33 7.15
C GLY A 179 27.65 4.16 8.60
N LYS A 180 28.55 3.62 9.46
CA LYS A 180 28.33 3.14 10.85
C LYS A 180 27.77 1.72 10.96
N HIS A 181 28.16 1.01 12.01
CA HIS A 181 27.59 -0.30 12.35
C HIS A 181 26.15 -0.10 12.83
N ARG A 182 25.20 -0.71 12.13
CA ARG A 182 23.78 -0.73 12.50
C ARG A 182 23.35 -2.17 12.69
N MET A 183 22.74 -2.45 13.84
CA MET A 183 22.17 -3.75 14.13
C MET A 183 20.71 -3.59 14.54
N ILE A 184 19.93 -4.62 14.23
CA ILE A 184 18.59 -4.76 14.77
C ILE A 184 18.73 -5.46 16.12
N ARG A 185 18.18 -4.83 17.17
CA ARG A 185 17.96 -5.46 18.48
C ARG A 185 16.48 -5.78 18.59
N GLU A 186 16.18 -7.07 18.66
CA GLU A 186 14.83 -7.53 18.92
C GLU A 186 14.46 -7.25 20.37
N ASP A 187 13.27 -6.68 20.60
CA ASP A 187 12.77 -6.31 21.92
C ASP A 187 11.27 -6.64 22.05
N SER A 188 10.69 -6.41 23.22
CA SER A 188 9.25 -6.60 23.42
C SER A 188 8.42 -5.50 22.77
N ALA A 189 7.14 -5.78 22.50
CA ALA A 189 6.20 -4.78 22.01
C ALA A 189 6.02 -3.61 22.99
N ASP A 190 6.11 -3.89 24.31
CA ASP A 190 6.00 -2.87 25.36
C ASP A 190 7.22 -1.93 25.37
N GLU A 191 8.43 -2.47 25.24
CA GLU A 191 9.65 -1.66 25.15
C GLU A 191 9.69 -0.86 23.85
N TYR A 192 9.29 -1.46 22.72
CA TYR A 192 9.14 -0.72 21.47
C TYR A 192 8.16 0.46 21.60
N ALA A 193 7.00 0.24 22.23
CA ALA A 193 5.98 1.27 22.43
C ALA A 193 6.40 2.37 23.43
N SER A 194 7.41 2.11 24.27
CA SER A 194 7.95 3.06 25.24
C SER A 194 8.99 4.02 24.63
N LEU A 195 9.59 3.66 23.49
CA LEU A 195 10.59 4.47 22.80
C LEU A 195 10.03 5.87 22.47
N PRO A 196 10.69 6.98 22.87
CA PRO A 196 10.14 8.33 22.71
C PRO A 196 9.74 8.67 21.27
N GLN A 197 10.59 8.31 20.30
CA GLN A 197 10.33 8.56 18.88
C GLN A 197 9.15 7.74 18.32
N VAL A 198 8.95 6.52 18.83
CA VAL A 198 7.85 5.65 18.42
C VAL A 198 6.55 6.15 19.05
N ARG A 199 6.56 6.36 20.38
CA ARG A 199 5.40 6.87 21.12
C ARG A 199 4.87 8.16 20.51
N ASN A 200 5.75 9.12 20.21
CA ASN A 200 5.36 10.40 19.65
C ASN A 200 4.77 10.25 18.24
N ALA A 201 5.24 9.30 17.44
CA ALA A 201 4.75 9.07 16.09
C ALA A 201 3.41 8.33 16.02
N PHE A 202 3.11 7.49 17.02
CA PHE A 202 1.89 6.68 17.06
C PHE A 202 0.87 7.16 18.11
N THR A 203 1.05 8.36 18.68
CA THR A 203 0.04 8.96 19.54
C THR A 203 -1.00 9.69 18.69
N TYR A 204 -2.23 9.16 18.65
CA TYR A 204 -3.36 9.75 17.94
C TYR A 204 -4.46 10.11 18.94
N HIS A 205 -4.91 11.37 18.93
CA HIS A 205 -5.88 11.91 19.91
C HIS A 205 -5.55 11.58 21.39
N GLY A 206 -4.26 11.56 21.73
CA GLY A 206 -3.79 11.25 23.09
C GLY A 206 -3.72 9.75 23.44
N VAL A 207 -4.07 8.87 22.49
CA VAL A 207 -3.96 7.41 22.62
C VAL A 207 -2.69 6.94 21.92
N ASN A 208 -1.83 6.23 22.65
CA ASN A 208 -0.63 5.62 22.07
C ASN A 208 -0.99 4.29 21.40
N LEU A 209 -0.94 4.24 20.06
CA LEU A 209 -1.25 3.06 19.26
C LEU A 209 0.01 2.26 18.87
N ALA A 210 1.18 2.58 19.44
CA ALA A 210 2.44 1.96 19.06
C ALA A 210 2.44 0.44 19.30
N LYS A 211 1.77 -0.02 20.35
CA LYS A 211 1.71 -1.45 20.70
C LYS A 211 0.84 -2.21 19.70
N GLU A 212 -0.32 -1.66 19.35
CA GLU A 212 -1.25 -2.19 18.35
C GLU A 212 -0.57 -2.27 16.98
N TYR A 213 0.24 -1.27 16.64
CA TYR A 213 1.02 -1.24 15.41
C TYR A 213 2.07 -2.37 15.32
N THR A 214 2.48 -2.98 16.43
CA THR A 214 3.44 -4.10 16.39
C THR A 214 2.92 -5.34 15.66
N THR A 215 1.60 -5.46 15.51
CA THR A 215 0.96 -6.50 14.68
C THR A 215 1.42 -6.47 13.23
N CYS A 216 1.87 -5.32 12.71
CA CYS A 216 2.45 -5.23 11.37
C CYS A 216 3.67 -6.14 11.19
N TRP A 217 4.47 -6.37 12.24
CA TRP A 217 5.61 -7.30 12.18
C TRP A 217 5.19 -8.77 12.20
N GLU A 218 3.99 -9.12 12.66
CA GLU A 218 3.49 -10.50 12.54
C GLU A 218 3.30 -10.89 11.07
N ILE A 219 2.83 -9.93 10.25
CA ILE A 219 2.70 -10.12 8.81
C ILE A 219 4.08 -10.34 8.17
N LEU A 220 5.12 -9.66 8.67
CA LEU A 220 6.49 -9.83 8.18
C LEU A 220 7.12 -11.18 8.55
N ARG A 221 6.58 -11.88 9.55
CA ARG A 221 7.01 -13.24 9.94
C ARG A 221 6.44 -14.32 9.02
N ARG A 222 5.34 -14.05 8.30
CA ARG A 222 4.62 -15.07 7.52
C ARG A 222 5.35 -15.37 6.22
N GLU A 223 5.71 -16.63 6.00
CA GLU A 223 5.99 -17.10 4.64
C GLU A 223 4.71 -17.03 3.79
N PRO A 224 4.78 -16.66 2.51
CA PRO A 224 3.66 -16.82 1.60
C PRO A 224 3.18 -18.27 1.65
N VAL A 225 1.87 -18.49 1.77
CA VAL A 225 1.30 -19.83 1.77
C VAL A 225 1.73 -20.54 0.48
N ARG A 226 2.43 -21.66 0.62
CA ARG A 226 2.83 -22.47 -0.54
C ARG A 226 1.59 -22.94 -1.27
N PHE A 227 1.63 -22.92 -2.59
CA PHE A 227 0.53 -23.37 -3.45
C PHE A 227 0.05 -24.78 -3.08
N GLU A 228 0.99 -25.67 -2.72
CA GLU A 228 0.68 -27.04 -2.27
C GLU A 228 -0.17 -27.08 -0.98
N THR A 229 0.06 -26.16 -0.04
CA THR A 229 -0.73 -26.03 1.19
C THR A 229 -2.16 -25.61 0.89
N THR A 230 -2.34 -24.69 -0.08
CA THR A 230 -3.66 -24.29 -0.56
C THR A 230 -4.40 -25.46 -1.22
N VAL A 231 -3.72 -26.23 -2.09
CA VAL A 231 -4.31 -27.39 -2.77
C VAL A 231 -4.70 -28.48 -1.77
N ARG A 232 -3.87 -28.78 -0.77
CA ARG A 232 -4.21 -29.77 0.27
C ARG A 232 -5.41 -29.34 1.10
N GLY A 233 -5.47 -28.07 1.50
CA GLY A 233 -6.62 -27.54 2.24
C GLY A 233 -7.95 -27.64 1.49
N MET A 234 -7.93 -27.58 0.15
CA MET A 234 -9.13 -27.77 -0.70
C MET A 234 -9.54 -29.25 -0.85
N LEU A 235 -8.63 -30.19 -0.58
CA LEU A 235 -8.89 -31.63 -0.68
C LEU A 235 -9.38 -32.22 0.66
N ASP A 236 -9.05 -31.55 1.77
CA ASP A 236 -9.42 -31.96 3.13
C ASP A 236 -10.78 -31.35 3.60
N SER A 237 -11.44 -30.58 2.73
CA SER A 237 -12.76 -29.93 2.93
C SER A 237 -13.85 -30.54 2.05
#